data_AF-T2MCN7-F1
#
_entry.id   AF-T2MCN7-F1
#
_cell.length_a   1.000
_cell.length_b   1.000
_cell.length_c   1.000
_cell.angle_alpha   90.00
_cell.angle_beta   90.00
_cell.angle_gamma   90.00
#
_symmetry.space_group_name_H-M   'P 1'
#
loop_
_entity.id
_entity.type
_entity.pdbx_description
1 polymer ?
#
loop_
_entity_poly.entity_id
_entity_poly.type
_entity_poly.pdbx_seq_one_letter_code
_entity_poly.pdbx_strand_id
1 'polypeptide(L)'
;MPKFLNNRLLSICRKEKEKQHYGDVIVVEGLLQEQYFTLNIVSSQNSSKFDANFLEDVKNDDKFNAKFLDDVIKESRDNIDDVIKDSRDNIAIISKNIDNIDLNKNITFYEVKKNEEVLSFTNDFQPENYKPCYNVHIFYYPWYGNPAVDGDFVHWNHKYLPHWSPEVAKMYPNGKHVPPLDIGSNFYPELGAYSSADIKVIDNHMQQILMGNIGVLAVSYYPPGLYDDNGKDWQFILPKIFNVAAKYKLKVTFHIEPYKDRSEVTLKQDIEHILRVYGSHPAFYKHKHKGVLRPLLYVYDSYHTKPENWKQLLGTNSTLSIRDTANDCFVIGLLVGQNHKQDIISSGFDGFYTYFAANGFTYGSSRYNWKSLKSFADENDLLYIPSIGPGYIDTRVRPWNAENTRKRLKGKYYIDSWNAALNVKPDLISITSFNEWHEGTQIEKAIPKETTNFKYLDYSPSPPDFYLSLTNKYVQTFSKCSI
;
A
#
# COMPACT_ATOMS: atom_id res chain seq x y z
N MET A 1 -21.44 -19.56 6.43
CA MET A 1 -22.80 -18.99 6.27
C MET A 1 -22.96 -18.02 5.10
N PRO A 2 -22.17 -16.94 4.93
CA PRO A 2 -22.50 -15.86 3.98
C PRO A 2 -22.52 -16.29 2.50
N LYS A 3 -21.52 -17.06 2.05
CA LYS A 3 -21.45 -17.57 0.66
C LYS A 3 -22.58 -18.54 0.30
N PHE A 4 -23.09 -19.30 1.26
CA PHE A 4 -24.12 -20.31 1.03
C PHE A 4 -25.51 -19.65 0.95
N LEU A 5 -25.77 -18.67 1.82
CA LEU A 5 -26.96 -17.83 1.79
C LEU A 5 -27.07 -17.07 0.46
N ASN A 6 -25.97 -16.50 -0.02
CA ASN A 6 -25.93 -15.74 -1.28
C ASN A 6 -26.29 -16.64 -2.49
N ASN A 7 -25.75 -17.87 -2.55
CA ASN A 7 -26.02 -18.80 -3.65
C ASN A 7 -27.48 -19.31 -3.70
N ARG A 8 -28.18 -19.42 -2.57
CA ARG A 8 -29.57 -19.90 -2.52
C ARG A 8 -30.58 -18.78 -2.68
N LEU A 9 -30.28 -17.58 -2.18
CA LEU A 9 -31.02 -16.34 -2.50
C LEU A 9 -31.03 -16.08 -4.02
N LEU A 10 -29.88 -16.28 -4.67
CA LEU A 10 -29.77 -16.26 -6.14
C LEU A 10 -30.67 -17.29 -6.83
N SER A 11 -30.92 -18.46 -6.21
CA SER A 11 -31.84 -19.47 -6.75
C SER A 11 -33.31 -19.13 -6.56
N ILE A 12 -33.68 -18.45 -5.47
CA ILE A 12 -35.06 -18.04 -5.18
C ILE A 12 -35.47 -16.90 -6.11
N CYS A 13 -34.62 -15.89 -6.28
CA CYS A 13 -34.82 -14.81 -7.26
C CYS A 13 -34.93 -15.37 -8.69
N ARG A 14 -34.16 -16.41 -9.03
CA ARG A 14 -34.29 -17.12 -10.32
C ARG A 14 -35.60 -17.90 -10.49
N LYS A 15 -36.24 -18.36 -9.41
CA LYS A 15 -37.52 -19.09 -9.47
C LYS A 15 -38.73 -18.15 -9.54
N GLU A 16 -38.69 -17.00 -8.87
CA GLU A 16 -39.74 -15.98 -9.02
C GLU A 16 -39.68 -15.29 -10.39
N LYS A 17 -38.49 -15.21 -11.01
CA LYS A 17 -38.27 -14.81 -12.42
C LYS A 17 -39.11 -15.62 -13.43
N GLU A 18 -39.37 -16.90 -13.15
CA GLU A 18 -40.17 -17.75 -14.05
C GLU A 18 -41.68 -17.47 -13.95
N LYS A 19 -42.12 -16.68 -12.96
CA LYS A 19 -43.55 -16.45 -12.68
C LYS A 19 -44.06 -15.07 -13.05
N GLN A 20 -43.23 -14.07 -13.34
CA GLN A 20 -43.69 -12.75 -13.85
C GLN A 20 -42.58 -11.92 -14.50
N HIS A 21 -43.00 -11.06 -15.45
CA HIS A 21 -42.23 -10.31 -16.46
C HIS A 21 -41.16 -9.33 -15.94
N TYR A 22 -40.11 -9.84 -15.30
CA TYR A 22 -38.98 -9.02 -14.86
C TYR A 22 -37.68 -9.51 -15.52
N GLY A 23 -36.93 -8.58 -16.10
CA GLY A 23 -35.66 -8.86 -16.81
C GLY A 23 -34.59 -9.46 -15.91
N ASP A 24 -33.42 -9.79 -16.45
CA ASP A 24 -32.35 -10.46 -15.69
C ASP A 24 -31.91 -9.63 -14.47
N VAL A 25 -32.24 -10.12 -13.26
CA VAL A 25 -31.84 -9.56 -11.97
C VAL A 25 -30.83 -10.49 -11.30
N ILE A 26 -29.72 -9.93 -10.82
CA ILE A 26 -28.63 -10.57 -10.10
C ILE A 26 -28.56 -9.96 -8.69
N VAL A 27 -28.75 -10.77 -7.66
CA VAL A 27 -28.46 -10.34 -6.27
C VAL A 27 -26.96 -10.53 -6.03
N VAL A 28 -26.26 -9.48 -5.61
CA VAL A 28 -24.80 -9.51 -5.50
C VAL A 28 -24.35 -9.70 -4.06
N GLU A 29 -25.07 -9.15 -3.09
CA GLU A 29 -24.66 -9.25 -1.68
C GLU A 29 -25.86 -9.12 -0.73
N GLY A 30 -25.90 -9.99 0.28
CA GLY A 30 -26.83 -9.93 1.40
C GLY A 30 -26.05 -9.85 2.71
N LEU A 31 -26.24 -8.78 3.49
CA LEU A 31 -25.56 -8.58 4.78
C LEU A 31 -26.59 -8.49 5.90
N LEU A 32 -26.47 -9.36 6.91
CA LEU A 32 -27.26 -9.30 8.13
C LEU A 32 -26.41 -8.69 9.24
N GLN A 33 -26.84 -7.54 9.79
CA GLN A 33 -26.21 -6.88 10.93
C GLN A 33 -27.28 -6.60 11.98
N GLU A 34 -27.21 -7.26 13.14
CA GLU A 34 -27.99 -7.13 14.40
C GLU A 34 -29.48 -6.71 14.37
N GLN A 35 -29.91 -5.74 13.55
CA GLN A 35 -31.30 -5.29 13.32
C GLN A 35 -31.65 -4.96 11.85
N TYR A 36 -30.73 -5.16 10.90
CA TYR A 36 -30.88 -4.77 9.49
C TYR A 36 -30.46 -5.90 8.55
N PHE A 37 -31.20 -6.03 7.46
CA PHE A 37 -30.85 -6.88 6.32
C PHE A 37 -30.70 -6.00 5.08
N THR A 38 -29.49 -5.95 4.52
CA THR A 38 -29.19 -5.17 3.32
C THR A 38 -29.09 -6.11 2.13
N LEU A 39 -29.91 -5.88 1.10
CA LEU A 39 -29.93 -6.65 -0.14
C LEU A 39 -29.48 -5.77 -1.32
N ASN A 40 -28.36 -6.14 -1.94
CA ASN A 40 -27.83 -5.45 -3.12
C ASN A 40 -28.30 -6.18 -4.40
N ILE A 41 -29.17 -5.52 -5.17
CA ILE A 41 -29.73 -6.04 -6.43
C ILE A 41 -29.12 -5.30 -7.63
N VAL A 42 -28.61 -6.03 -8.61
CA VAL A 42 -28.01 -5.52 -9.85
C VAL A 42 -28.65 -6.22 -11.05
N SER A 43 -29.11 -5.49 -12.07
CA SER A 43 -29.65 -6.11 -13.30
C SER A 43 -28.59 -6.23 -14.39
N SER A 44 -28.67 -7.28 -15.22
CA SER A 44 -27.68 -7.58 -16.25
C SER A 44 -28.05 -7.15 -17.68
N GLN A 45 -29.12 -6.38 -17.90
CA GLN A 45 -29.51 -5.96 -19.26
C GLN A 45 -29.15 -4.51 -19.61
N ASN A 46 -28.48 -4.38 -20.75
CA ASN A 46 -27.94 -3.14 -21.32
C ASN A 46 -29.00 -2.42 -22.18
N SER A 47 -30.18 -2.12 -21.61
CA SER A 47 -31.26 -1.44 -22.34
C SER A 47 -31.61 -0.10 -21.70
N SER A 48 -31.77 0.92 -22.53
CA SER A 48 -32.17 2.30 -22.20
C SER A 48 -33.61 2.44 -21.68
N LYS A 49 -34.17 1.36 -21.09
CA LYS A 49 -35.46 1.32 -20.41
C LYS A 49 -35.27 0.63 -19.05
N PHE A 50 -34.48 1.23 -18.17
CA PHE A 50 -34.61 0.95 -16.76
C PHE A 50 -35.69 1.89 -16.24
N ASP A 51 -36.92 1.38 -16.15
CA ASP A 51 -38.05 2.16 -15.67
C ASP A 51 -37.92 2.28 -14.15
N ALA A 52 -37.93 3.51 -13.61
CA ALA A 52 -37.85 3.77 -12.18
C ALA A 52 -38.96 3.02 -11.39
N ASN A 53 -40.04 2.67 -12.09
CA ASN A 53 -41.16 1.89 -11.60
C ASN A 53 -40.79 0.46 -11.20
N PHE A 54 -39.73 -0.17 -11.73
CA PHE A 54 -39.41 -1.57 -11.40
C PHE A 54 -39.00 -1.77 -9.93
N LEU A 55 -38.16 -0.88 -9.39
CA LEU A 55 -37.78 -0.93 -7.96
C LEU A 55 -38.95 -0.55 -7.06
N GLU A 56 -39.85 0.30 -7.55
CA GLU A 56 -41.08 0.69 -6.86
C GLU A 56 -42.10 -0.47 -6.83
N ASP A 57 -42.23 -1.21 -7.93
CA ASP A 57 -43.09 -2.39 -8.04
C ASP A 57 -42.58 -3.53 -7.14
N VAL A 58 -41.26 -3.77 -7.09
CA VAL A 58 -40.65 -4.76 -6.17
C VAL A 58 -40.77 -4.32 -4.71
N LYS A 59 -40.64 -3.02 -4.41
CA LYS A 59 -40.91 -2.46 -3.07
C LYS A 59 -42.35 -2.71 -2.62
N ASN A 60 -43.30 -2.59 -3.55
CA ASN A 60 -44.73 -2.62 -3.28
C ASN A 60 -45.38 -4.00 -3.51
N ASP A 61 -44.63 -5.01 -3.99
CA ASP A 61 -45.13 -6.37 -4.14
C ASP A 61 -45.08 -7.12 -2.79
N ASP A 62 -46.17 -7.00 -2.04
CA ASP A 62 -46.38 -7.67 -0.76
C ASP A 62 -46.22 -9.19 -0.83
N LYS A 63 -46.49 -9.83 -1.98
CA LYS A 63 -46.35 -11.29 -2.13
C LYS A 63 -44.91 -11.71 -2.32
N PHE A 64 -44.15 -10.96 -3.11
CA PHE A 64 -42.71 -11.18 -3.24
C PHE A 64 -42.01 -10.98 -1.89
N ASN A 65 -42.32 -9.89 -1.19
CA ASN A 65 -41.75 -9.58 0.11
C ASN A 65 -42.12 -10.64 1.16
N ALA A 66 -43.39 -11.05 1.26
CA ALA A 66 -43.84 -12.05 2.24
C ALA A 66 -43.24 -13.44 1.98
N LYS A 67 -43.17 -13.89 0.73
CA LYS A 67 -42.62 -15.21 0.39
C LYS A 67 -41.10 -15.26 0.57
N PHE A 68 -40.41 -14.19 0.15
CA PHE A 68 -38.99 -14.03 0.39
C PHE A 68 -38.68 -14.05 1.89
N LEU A 69 -39.53 -13.40 2.70
CA LEU A 69 -39.41 -13.37 4.15
C LEU A 69 -39.62 -14.74 4.79
N ASP A 70 -40.65 -15.48 4.37
CA ASP A 70 -40.93 -16.83 4.86
C ASP A 70 -39.78 -17.80 4.57
N ASP A 71 -39.18 -17.72 3.38
CA ASP A 71 -38.05 -18.58 2.99
C ASP A 71 -36.76 -18.24 3.75
N VAL A 72 -36.48 -16.94 3.99
CA VAL A 72 -35.34 -16.49 4.82
C VAL A 72 -35.53 -16.88 6.29
N ILE A 73 -36.74 -16.75 6.83
CA ILE A 73 -37.07 -17.12 8.22
C ILE A 73 -36.96 -18.64 8.41
N LYS A 74 -37.49 -19.43 7.47
CA LYS A 74 -37.44 -20.88 7.51
C LYS A 74 -36.01 -21.40 7.47
N GLU A 75 -35.17 -20.86 6.58
CA GLU A 75 -33.78 -21.30 6.43
C GLU A 75 -32.88 -20.81 7.58
N SER A 76 -33.23 -19.67 8.22
CA SER A 76 -32.58 -19.22 9.46
C SER A 76 -32.90 -20.15 10.63
N ARG A 77 -34.16 -20.62 10.74
CA ARG A 77 -34.56 -21.62 11.76
C ARG A 77 -33.90 -22.98 11.53
N ASP A 78 -33.89 -23.48 10.29
CA ASP A 78 -33.31 -24.78 9.95
C ASP A 78 -31.78 -24.81 10.17
N ASN A 79 -31.06 -23.71 9.90
CA ASN A 79 -29.62 -23.60 10.21
C ASN A 79 -29.32 -23.36 11.70
N ILE A 80 -30.25 -22.76 12.45
CA ILE A 80 -30.15 -22.66 13.91
C ILE A 80 -30.31 -24.07 14.51
N ASP A 81 -31.22 -24.89 14.02
CA ASP A 81 -31.42 -26.28 14.47
C ASP A 81 -30.18 -27.17 14.22
N ASP A 82 -29.43 -26.93 13.13
CA ASP A 82 -28.14 -27.60 12.89
C ASP A 82 -27.00 -27.09 13.78
N VAL A 83 -27.11 -25.85 14.30
CA VAL A 83 -26.14 -25.24 15.25
C VAL A 83 -26.49 -25.58 16.72
N ILE A 84 -27.72 -26.02 17.02
CA ILE A 84 -28.22 -26.38 18.37
C ILE A 84 -27.43 -27.54 19.05
N LYS A 85 -26.46 -28.16 18.38
CA LYS A 85 -25.56 -29.13 19.02
C LYS A 85 -24.48 -28.52 19.90
N ASP A 86 -24.21 -27.21 19.82
CA ASP A 86 -23.24 -26.56 20.68
C ASP A 86 -23.73 -25.18 21.13
N SER A 87 -23.76 -24.96 22.45
CA SER A 87 -24.02 -23.71 23.19
C SER A 87 -25.48 -23.24 23.35
N ARG A 88 -26.02 -23.43 24.57
CA ARG A 88 -27.36 -23.00 25.02
C ARG A 88 -27.47 -21.50 25.36
N ASP A 89 -26.36 -20.78 25.50
CA ASP A 89 -26.37 -19.42 26.07
C ASP A 89 -26.49 -18.30 25.02
N ASN A 90 -26.11 -18.55 23.75
CA ASN A 90 -26.29 -17.57 22.65
C ASN A 90 -27.76 -17.51 22.13
N ILE A 91 -28.58 -18.50 22.49
CA ILE A 91 -29.95 -18.71 21.99
C ILE A 91 -30.92 -17.65 22.53
N ALA A 92 -30.75 -17.20 23.79
CA ALA A 92 -31.69 -16.28 24.43
C ALA A 92 -31.57 -14.83 23.93
N ILE A 93 -30.41 -14.44 23.39
CA ILE A 93 -30.13 -13.08 22.89
C ILE A 93 -30.62 -12.92 21.45
N ILE A 94 -30.39 -13.93 20.60
CA ILE A 94 -30.74 -13.87 19.17
C ILE A 94 -32.25 -14.01 18.95
N SER A 95 -32.92 -14.94 19.66
CA SER A 95 -34.37 -15.15 19.53
C SER A 95 -35.17 -13.93 19.97
N LYS A 96 -34.69 -13.15 20.96
CA LYS A 96 -35.35 -11.93 21.43
C LYS A 96 -35.24 -10.75 20.45
N ASN A 97 -34.25 -10.77 19.56
CA ASN A 97 -34.02 -9.69 18.58
C ASN A 97 -34.78 -9.93 17.27
N ILE A 98 -34.98 -11.18 16.86
CA ILE A 98 -35.69 -11.52 15.60
C ILE A 98 -37.18 -11.18 15.67
N ASP A 99 -37.84 -11.45 16.81
CA ASP A 99 -39.27 -11.17 16.98
C ASP A 99 -39.59 -9.66 17.09
N ASN A 100 -38.57 -8.81 17.21
CA ASN A 100 -38.71 -7.35 17.39
C ASN A 100 -38.31 -6.53 16.14
N ILE A 101 -38.01 -7.15 15.01
CA ILE A 101 -37.69 -6.43 13.77
C ILE A 101 -39.00 -6.02 13.07
N ASP A 102 -39.45 -4.79 13.32
CA ASP A 102 -40.53 -4.15 12.55
C ASP A 102 -40.02 -3.76 11.14
N LEU A 103 -40.14 -4.69 10.20
CA LEU A 103 -39.57 -4.57 8.85
C LEU A 103 -40.34 -3.63 7.92
N ASN A 104 -41.53 -3.15 8.31
CA ASN A 104 -42.23 -2.11 7.55
C ASN A 104 -41.53 -0.74 7.62
N LYS A 105 -40.48 -0.61 8.44
CA LYS A 105 -39.72 0.65 8.62
C LYS A 105 -38.27 0.63 8.14
N ASN A 106 -37.68 -0.52 7.83
CA ASN A 106 -36.21 -0.64 7.71
C ASN A 106 -35.72 -1.37 6.45
N ILE A 107 -36.38 -1.20 5.31
CA ILE A 107 -35.75 -1.48 4.01
C ILE A 107 -35.39 -0.15 3.35
N THR A 108 -34.16 0.31 3.56
CA THR A 108 -33.63 1.50 2.91
C THR A 108 -33.10 1.13 1.54
N PHE A 109 -33.92 1.31 0.50
CA PHE A 109 -33.48 1.16 -0.87
C PHE A 109 -32.71 2.41 -1.30
N TYR A 110 -31.41 2.29 -1.47
CA TYR A 110 -30.59 3.36 -2.04
C TYR A 110 -30.86 3.44 -3.55
N GLU A 111 -31.39 4.57 -4.01
CA GLU A 111 -31.38 4.93 -5.43
C GLU A 111 -29.94 5.25 -5.82
N VAL A 112 -29.22 4.29 -6.40
CA VAL A 112 -27.95 4.56 -7.05
C VAL A 112 -28.27 5.30 -8.34
N LYS A 113 -28.30 6.64 -8.28
CA LYS A 113 -28.18 7.44 -9.50
C LYS A 113 -26.88 7.01 -10.16
N LYS A 114 -27.02 6.47 -11.37
CA LYS A 114 -25.94 6.04 -12.24
C LYS A 114 -25.07 7.25 -12.58
N ASN A 115 -24.17 7.64 -11.68
CA ASN A 115 -22.86 8.06 -12.14
C ASN A 115 -22.20 6.76 -12.58
N GLU A 116 -22.06 6.63 -13.89
CA GLU A 116 -21.30 5.57 -14.51
C GLU A 116 -19.89 5.57 -13.94
N GLU A 117 -19.66 4.73 -12.94
CA GLU A 117 -18.36 4.17 -12.57
C GLU A 117 -18.64 2.93 -11.70
N VAL A 118 -19.34 1.98 -12.31
CA VAL A 118 -18.92 0.60 -12.11
C VAL A 118 -17.46 0.62 -12.53
N LEU A 119 -16.53 0.49 -11.58
CA LEU A 119 -15.13 0.17 -11.86
C LEU A 119 -15.11 -1.20 -12.54
N SER A 120 -15.52 -1.24 -13.81
CA SER A 120 -14.94 -2.14 -14.77
C SER A 120 -13.48 -1.73 -14.78
N PHE A 121 -12.63 -2.53 -14.14
CA PHE A 121 -11.23 -2.59 -14.53
C PHE A 121 -11.27 -3.01 -15.99
N THR A 122 -11.35 -2.05 -16.92
CA THR A 122 -11.10 -2.33 -18.31
C THR A 122 -9.68 -2.87 -18.37
N ASN A 123 -9.55 -4.05 -18.95
CA ASN A 123 -8.29 -4.73 -19.24
C ASN A 123 -7.48 -3.95 -20.31
N ASP A 124 -7.24 -2.65 -20.08
CA ASP A 124 -6.43 -1.80 -20.95
C ASP A 124 -4.97 -1.78 -20.52
N PHE A 125 -4.65 -2.35 -19.35
CA PHE A 125 -3.25 -2.57 -18.98
C PHE A 125 -2.66 -3.68 -19.85
N GLN A 126 -1.84 -3.27 -20.81
CA GLN A 126 -1.06 -4.14 -21.68
C GLN A 126 0.42 -4.05 -21.25
N PRO A 127 0.93 -5.01 -20.45
CA PRO A 127 2.28 -4.96 -19.88
C PRO A 127 3.39 -4.74 -20.92
N GLU A 128 3.19 -5.21 -22.15
CA GLU A 128 4.11 -5.07 -23.28
C GLU A 128 4.36 -3.62 -23.71
N ASN A 129 3.48 -2.69 -23.35
CA ASN A 129 3.64 -1.26 -23.64
C ASN A 129 4.61 -0.58 -22.66
N TYR A 130 5.07 -1.29 -21.64
CA TYR A 130 5.91 -0.76 -20.57
C TYR A 130 7.22 -1.53 -20.50
N LYS A 131 8.31 -0.79 -20.27
CA LYS A 131 9.65 -1.36 -20.12
C LYS A 131 10.22 -0.92 -18.77
N PRO A 132 10.46 -1.86 -17.84
CA PRO A 132 11.01 -1.52 -16.54
C PRO A 132 12.43 -0.94 -16.68
N CYS A 133 12.65 0.23 -16.10
CA CYS A 133 13.98 0.78 -15.94
C CYS A 133 14.59 0.36 -14.60
N TYR A 134 15.59 -0.51 -14.67
CA TYR A 134 16.28 -1.06 -13.48
C TYR A 134 17.21 -0.06 -12.77
N ASN A 135 17.30 1.18 -13.26
CA ASN A 135 18.00 2.29 -12.62
C ASN A 135 17.06 3.21 -11.84
N VAL A 136 15.75 2.92 -11.82
CA VAL A 136 14.75 3.65 -11.04
C VAL A 136 14.17 2.70 -10.02
N HIS A 137 14.37 3.03 -8.75
CA HIS A 137 13.94 2.25 -7.61
C HIS A 137 12.77 2.95 -6.93
N ILE A 138 11.85 2.21 -6.32
CA ILE A 138 10.73 2.77 -5.56
C ILE A 138 10.60 2.10 -4.20
N PHE A 139 10.49 2.89 -3.13
CA PHE A 139 10.26 2.36 -1.78
C PHE A 139 8.84 1.80 -1.67
N TYR A 140 8.73 0.56 -1.18
CA TYR A 140 7.50 -0.23 -1.16
C TYR A 140 7.28 -0.85 0.21
N TYR A 141 6.06 -0.74 0.74
CA TYR A 141 5.70 -1.10 2.11
C TYR A 141 4.67 -2.23 2.14
N PRO A 142 5.07 -3.46 2.51
CA PRO A 142 4.19 -4.64 2.53
C PRO A 142 3.46 -4.83 3.87
N TRP A 143 3.20 -3.78 4.65
CA TRP A 143 2.74 -3.90 6.04
C TRP A 143 1.24 -3.70 6.29
N TYR A 144 0.45 -3.41 5.26
CA TYR A 144 -0.98 -3.14 5.39
C TYR A 144 -1.77 -4.43 5.53
N GLY A 145 -2.77 -4.45 6.43
CA GLY A 145 -3.61 -5.63 6.67
C GLY A 145 -5.08 -5.28 6.86
N ASN A 146 -5.98 -6.23 6.58
CA ASN A 146 -7.41 -6.08 6.78
C ASN A 146 -8.07 -7.33 7.39
N PRO A 147 -9.28 -7.22 7.98
CA PRO A 147 -9.92 -8.34 8.67
C PRO A 147 -10.17 -9.58 7.81
N ALA A 148 -10.42 -9.40 6.52
CA ALA A 148 -10.75 -10.50 5.62
C ALA A 148 -9.56 -11.43 5.32
N VAL A 149 -8.34 -10.89 5.34
CA VAL A 149 -7.11 -11.64 4.99
C VAL A 149 -6.22 -11.86 6.22
N ASP A 150 -6.10 -10.85 7.08
CA ASP A 150 -5.14 -10.80 8.19
C ASP A 150 -5.80 -10.95 9.57
N GLY A 151 -7.14 -11.05 9.60
CA GLY A 151 -7.95 -11.16 10.81
C GLY A 151 -8.16 -9.85 11.58
N ASP A 152 -7.39 -8.81 11.28
CA ASP A 152 -7.55 -7.46 11.83
C ASP A 152 -6.98 -6.42 10.85
N PHE A 153 -7.32 -5.15 11.04
CA PHE A 153 -6.60 -4.06 10.39
C PHE A 153 -5.19 -3.94 10.96
N VAL A 154 -4.22 -3.74 10.07
CA VAL A 154 -2.81 -3.48 10.40
C VAL A 154 -2.35 -2.29 9.57
N HIS A 155 -1.62 -1.36 10.19
CA HIS A 155 -1.25 -0.04 9.67
C HIS A 155 -2.42 0.90 9.33
N TRP A 156 -3.52 0.45 8.73
CA TRP A 156 -4.66 1.35 8.46
C TRP A 156 -5.27 1.96 9.73
N ASN A 157 -5.28 1.19 10.82
CA ASN A 157 -5.70 1.58 12.17
C ASN A 157 -4.55 2.20 13.00
N HIS A 158 -3.63 2.90 12.34
CA HIS A 158 -2.46 3.52 12.96
C HIS A 158 -2.86 4.41 14.15
N LYS A 159 -1.98 4.51 15.14
CA LYS A 159 -2.14 5.44 16.26
C LYS A 159 -1.80 6.87 15.86
N TYR A 160 -2.39 7.85 16.52
CA TYR A 160 -1.78 9.18 16.54
C TYR A 160 -0.49 9.11 17.36
N LEU A 161 0.63 9.50 16.76
CA LEU A 161 1.93 9.52 17.43
C LEU A 161 2.03 10.79 18.29
N PRO A 162 2.30 10.65 19.59
CA PRO A 162 2.40 11.80 20.47
C PRO A 162 3.63 12.64 20.11
N HIS A 163 3.52 13.95 20.30
CA HIS A 163 4.69 14.82 20.31
C HIS A 163 5.57 14.50 21.53
N TRP A 164 6.90 14.68 21.42
CA TRP A 164 7.82 14.34 22.51
C TRP A 164 7.63 15.22 23.76
N SER A 165 7.19 16.47 23.60
CA SER A 165 6.70 17.30 24.73
C SER A 165 5.28 16.87 25.13
N PRO A 166 5.07 16.44 26.39
CA PRO A 166 3.75 16.06 26.89
C PRO A 166 2.70 17.17 26.82
N GLU A 167 3.11 18.43 26.97
CA GLU A 167 2.24 19.60 26.92
C GLU A 167 1.68 19.81 25.51
N VAL A 168 2.54 19.68 24.51
CA VAL A 168 2.15 19.75 23.09
C VAL A 168 1.31 18.52 22.71
N ALA A 169 1.66 17.33 23.20
CA ALA A 169 0.91 16.11 22.91
C ALA A 169 -0.57 16.20 23.34
N LYS A 170 -0.87 16.87 24.46
CA LYS A 170 -2.24 17.11 24.92
C LYS A 170 -3.08 17.99 23.99
N MET A 171 -2.44 18.76 23.10
CA MET A 171 -3.13 19.63 22.14
C MET A 171 -3.64 18.89 20.90
N TYR A 172 -3.22 17.63 20.70
CA TYR A 172 -3.52 16.86 19.50
C TYR A 172 -4.34 15.61 19.80
N PRO A 173 -5.07 15.07 18.80
CA PRO A 173 -5.79 13.82 18.93
C PRO A 173 -4.90 12.67 19.40
N ASN A 174 -5.49 11.76 20.17
CA ASN A 174 -4.87 10.51 20.60
C ASN A 174 -5.73 9.32 20.15
N GLY A 175 -5.28 8.10 20.45
CA GLY A 175 -6.00 6.88 20.07
C GLY A 175 -5.57 6.34 18.71
N LYS A 176 -6.47 5.59 18.07
CA LYS A 176 -6.24 4.90 16.80
C LYS A 176 -7.31 5.29 15.80
N HIS A 177 -6.92 5.24 14.52
CA HIS A 177 -7.86 5.29 13.42
C HIS A 177 -8.79 4.07 13.40
N VAL A 178 -10.00 4.24 12.85
CA VAL A 178 -11.04 3.18 12.75
C VAL A 178 -11.41 2.89 11.27
N PRO A 179 -10.65 2.02 10.59
CA PRO A 179 -10.94 1.62 9.22
C PRO A 179 -12.28 0.87 9.08
N PRO A 180 -12.90 0.83 7.89
CA PRO A 180 -12.33 1.28 6.61
C PRO A 180 -12.52 2.77 6.34
N LEU A 181 -13.42 3.47 7.03
CA LEU A 181 -13.75 4.86 6.69
C LEU A 181 -12.74 5.88 7.26
N ASP A 182 -12.14 5.59 8.41
CA ASP A 182 -11.13 6.41 9.06
C ASP A 182 -9.79 5.66 9.05
N ILE A 183 -8.88 6.01 8.15
CA ILE A 183 -7.55 5.38 8.03
C ILE A 183 -6.44 6.36 8.39
N GLY A 184 -5.29 5.84 8.84
CA GLY A 184 -4.08 6.62 9.13
C GLY A 184 -3.37 7.20 7.91
N SER A 185 -4.10 7.88 7.03
CA SER A 185 -3.58 8.58 5.86
C SER A 185 -4.40 9.84 5.59
N ASN A 186 -3.75 10.82 4.97
CA ASN A 186 -4.40 12.03 4.44
C ASN A 186 -5.00 11.82 3.04
N PHE A 187 -4.70 10.70 2.38
CA PHE A 187 -5.27 10.29 1.09
C PHE A 187 -6.00 8.93 1.26
N TYR A 188 -6.82 8.55 0.29
CA TYR A 188 -7.52 7.26 0.32
C TYR A 188 -7.15 6.38 -0.90
N PRO A 189 -6.69 5.14 -0.71
CA PRO A 189 -6.31 4.25 -1.81
C PRO A 189 -7.49 3.86 -2.71
N GLU A 190 -7.26 3.75 -4.02
CA GLU A 190 -8.24 3.17 -4.96
C GLU A 190 -8.63 1.74 -4.55
N LEU A 191 -7.67 0.97 -4.05
CA LEU A 191 -7.86 -0.40 -3.54
C LEU A 191 -8.49 -0.45 -2.14
N GLY A 192 -8.81 0.69 -1.53
CA GLY A 192 -9.33 0.80 -0.18
C GLY A 192 -8.30 0.41 0.89
N ALA A 193 -8.79 0.11 2.11
CA ALA A 193 -7.98 -0.42 3.21
C ALA A 193 -7.59 -1.89 2.93
N TYR A 194 -6.70 -2.08 1.96
CA TYR A 194 -6.32 -3.37 1.41
C TYR A 194 -5.42 -4.20 2.35
N SER A 195 -5.23 -5.48 2.02
CA SER A 195 -4.20 -6.32 2.63
C SER A 195 -3.01 -6.48 1.70
N SER A 196 -1.80 -6.21 2.19
CA SER A 196 -0.56 -6.48 1.48
C SER A 196 -0.31 -7.99 1.29
N ALA A 197 -1.02 -8.85 2.02
CA ALA A 197 -0.94 -10.31 1.86
C ALA A 197 -1.86 -10.85 0.75
N ASP A 198 -2.80 -10.05 0.24
CA ASP A 198 -3.68 -10.41 -0.87
C ASP A 198 -2.91 -10.39 -2.20
N ILE A 199 -2.89 -11.53 -2.87
CA ILE A 199 -2.18 -11.68 -4.15
C ILE A 199 -2.72 -10.76 -5.24
N LYS A 200 -4.03 -10.41 -5.21
CA LYS A 200 -4.63 -9.50 -6.18
C LYS A 200 -4.14 -8.07 -5.99
N VAL A 201 -3.92 -7.67 -4.75
CA VAL A 201 -3.34 -6.37 -4.39
C VAL A 201 -1.88 -6.32 -4.85
N ILE A 202 -1.09 -7.36 -4.56
CA ILE A 202 0.32 -7.44 -5.02
C ILE A 202 0.38 -7.40 -6.57
N ASP A 203 -0.49 -8.15 -7.26
CA ASP A 203 -0.57 -8.14 -8.72
C ASP A 203 -0.89 -6.74 -9.26
N ASN A 204 -1.90 -6.07 -8.69
CA ASN A 204 -2.25 -4.70 -9.05
C ASN A 204 -1.09 -3.72 -8.81
N HIS A 205 -0.37 -3.85 -7.69
CA HIS A 205 0.79 -3.02 -7.39
C HIS A 205 1.90 -3.20 -8.44
N MET A 206 2.23 -4.43 -8.84
CA MET A 206 3.24 -4.65 -9.88
C MET A 206 2.81 -4.07 -11.23
N GLN A 207 1.52 -4.12 -11.57
CA GLN A 207 0.99 -3.44 -12.75
C GLN A 207 1.20 -1.92 -12.65
N GLN A 208 0.81 -1.29 -11.54
CA GLN A 208 0.99 0.15 -11.32
C GLN A 208 2.47 0.59 -11.36
N ILE A 209 3.36 -0.18 -10.74
CA ILE A 209 4.81 0.09 -10.74
C ILE A 209 5.37 0.00 -12.17
N LEU A 210 4.93 -1.01 -12.93
CA LEU A 210 5.29 -1.16 -14.34
C LEU A 210 4.67 -0.03 -15.20
N MET A 211 3.46 0.46 -14.90
CA MET A 211 2.89 1.64 -15.59
C MET A 211 3.78 2.87 -15.49
N GLY A 212 4.53 3.01 -14.38
CA GLY A 212 5.55 4.04 -14.18
C GLY A 212 6.89 3.78 -14.88
N ASN A 213 7.04 2.65 -15.59
CA ASN A 213 8.33 2.13 -16.09
C ASN A 213 9.40 1.98 -14.98
N ILE A 214 8.98 1.83 -13.73
CA ILE A 214 9.90 1.60 -12.61
C ILE A 214 10.33 0.14 -12.65
N GLY A 215 11.64 -0.13 -12.52
CA GLY A 215 12.15 -1.49 -12.64
C GLY A 215 12.45 -2.20 -11.33
N VAL A 216 12.60 -1.47 -10.22
CA VAL A 216 13.03 -2.05 -8.95
C VAL A 216 12.16 -1.59 -7.79
N LEU A 217 11.63 -2.53 -7.02
CA LEU A 217 11.02 -2.26 -5.73
C LEU A 217 12.07 -2.39 -4.64
N ALA A 218 12.26 -1.34 -3.84
CA ALA A 218 13.02 -1.37 -2.60
C ALA A 218 12.04 -1.65 -1.45
N VAL A 219 11.89 -2.93 -1.10
CA VAL A 219 10.89 -3.41 -0.16
C VAL A 219 11.37 -3.16 1.27
N SER A 220 10.57 -2.47 2.07
CA SER A 220 10.79 -2.28 3.50
C SER A 220 10.94 -3.65 4.19
N TYR A 221 12.04 -3.82 4.93
CA TYR A 221 12.48 -5.09 5.49
C TYR A 221 12.80 -4.97 6.98
N TYR A 222 12.11 -5.79 7.76
CA TYR A 222 12.49 -6.19 9.11
C TYR A 222 12.89 -7.68 9.09
N PRO A 223 13.89 -8.11 9.87
CA PRO A 223 14.22 -9.53 10.01
C PRO A 223 13.04 -10.37 10.54
N PRO A 224 13.01 -11.69 10.30
CA PRO A 224 11.95 -12.57 10.81
C PRO A 224 11.69 -12.42 12.31
N GLY A 225 10.42 -12.30 12.69
CA GLY A 225 9.98 -12.04 14.07
C GLY A 225 10.11 -10.59 14.54
N LEU A 226 10.66 -9.68 13.73
CA LEU A 226 10.73 -8.25 14.01
C LEU A 226 9.78 -7.46 13.10
N TYR A 227 9.27 -6.35 13.62
CA TYR A 227 8.34 -5.44 12.95
C TYR A 227 8.31 -4.10 13.71
N ASP A 228 7.71 -3.05 13.14
CA ASP A 228 7.55 -1.76 13.80
C ASP A 228 6.42 -1.76 14.84
N ASP A 229 6.33 -0.72 15.66
CA ASP A 229 5.36 -0.63 16.77
C ASP A 229 3.87 -0.68 16.35
N ASN A 230 3.57 -0.53 15.05
CA ASN A 230 2.21 -0.51 14.51
C ASN A 230 1.92 -1.69 13.56
N GLY A 231 2.91 -2.56 13.33
CA GLY A 231 2.86 -3.69 12.41
C GLY A 231 2.73 -5.07 13.07
N LYS A 232 2.94 -6.10 12.25
CA LYS A 232 3.07 -7.53 12.61
C LYS A 232 4.12 -8.17 11.69
N ASP A 233 4.67 -9.33 12.01
CA ASP A 233 5.59 -10.01 11.09
C ASP A 233 4.93 -10.27 9.72
N TRP A 234 5.50 -9.70 8.66
CA TRP A 234 5.05 -9.80 7.27
C TRP A 234 6.03 -10.56 6.34
N GLN A 235 7.00 -11.29 6.89
CA GLN A 235 7.99 -12.04 6.11
C GLN A 235 7.35 -13.02 5.12
N PHE A 236 6.21 -13.62 5.49
CA PHE A 236 5.46 -14.55 4.65
C PHE A 236 4.91 -13.91 3.35
N ILE A 237 4.88 -12.58 3.26
CA ILE A 237 4.45 -11.84 2.07
C ILE A 237 5.58 -11.75 1.04
N LEU A 238 6.85 -11.72 1.48
CA LEU A 238 8.00 -11.51 0.59
C LEU A 238 8.08 -12.51 -0.57
N PRO A 239 7.93 -13.85 -0.38
CA PRO A 239 7.93 -14.78 -1.51
C PRO A 239 6.84 -14.49 -2.55
N LYS A 240 5.66 -14.00 -2.12
CA LYS A 240 4.58 -13.59 -3.03
C LYS A 240 4.99 -12.39 -3.87
N ILE A 241 5.59 -11.37 -3.24
CA ILE A 241 6.10 -10.17 -3.92
C ILE A 241 7.14 -10.56 -4.98
N PHE A 242 8.10 -11.42 -4.62
CA PHE A 242 9.13 -11.88 -5.57
C PHE A 242 8.52 -12.61 -6.78
N ASN A 243 7.58 -13.52 -6.55
CA ASN A 243 6.92 -14.28 -7.62
C ASN A 243 6.12 -13.37 -8.56
N VAL A 244 5.33 -12.44 -8.02
CA VAL A 244 4.54 -11.51 -8.84
C VAL A 244 5.45 -10.50 -9.55
N ALA A 245 6.48 -9.97 -8.89
CA ALA A 245 7.47 -9.09 -9.53
C ALA A 245 8.12 -9.78 -10.74
N ALA A 246 8.48 -11.06 -10.63
CA ALA A 246 9.04 -11.84 -11.74
C ALA A 246 8.09 -11.93 -12.95
N LYS A 247 6.78 -12.10 -12.73
CA LYS A 247 5.75 -12.12 -13.80
C LYS A 247 5.78 -10.83 -14.63
N TYR A 248 6.06 -9.69 -14.01
CA TYR A 248 6.13 -8.38 -14.66
C TYR A 248 7.56 -7.94 -15.01
N LYS A 249 8.54 -8.84 -14.91
CA LYS A 249 9.98 -8.57 -15.14
C LYS A 249 10.53 -7.46 -14.23
N LEU A 250 9.88 -7.19 -13.10
CA LEU A 250 10.36 -6.27 -12.07
C LEU A 250 11.42 -6.94 -11.21
N LYS A 251 12.24 -6.13 -10.55
CA LYS A 251 13.26 -6.57 -9.60
C LYS A 251 12.93 -6.11 -8.19
N VAL A 252 13.46 -6.82 -7.21
CA VAL A 252 13.27 -6.57 -5.78
C VAL A 252 14.62 -6.44 -5.10
N THR A 253 14.82 -5.32 -4.42
CA THR A 253 15.88 -5.07 -3.43
C THR A 253 15.23 -4.84 -2.06
N PHE A 254 16.04 -4.79 -1.01
CA PHE A 254 15.60 -4.56 0.35
C PHE A 254 16.02 -3.18 0.86
N HIS A 255 15.09 -2.56 1.58
CA HIS A 255 15.27 -1.36 2.36
C HIS A 255 15.21 -1.74 3.83
N ILE A 256 16.38 -1.88 4.44
CA ILE A 256 16.55 -2.45 5.77
C ILE A 256 16.22 -1.36 6.79
N GLU A 257 15.14 -1.60 7.54
CA GLU A 257 14.58 -0.66 8.50
C GLU A 257 15.37 -0.65 9.83
N PRO A 258 15.25 0.41 10.64
CA PRO A 258 15.78 0.43 11.99
C PRO A 258 14.91 -0.47 12.87
N TYR A 259 15.45 -1.66 13.15
CA TYR A 259 14.90 -2.55 14.17
C TYR A 259 15.73 -2.49 15.45
N LYS A 260 15.12 -2.92 16.55
CA LYS A 260 15.76 -2.95 17.87
C LYS A 260 17.06 -3.75 17.82
N ASP A 261 18.14 -3.17 18.36
CA ASP A 261 19.47 -3.80 18.42
C ASP A 261 20.13 -4.07 17.04
N ARG A 262 19.70 -3.35 15.98
CA ARG A 262 20.40 -3.37 14.69
C ARG A 262 21.83 -2.85 14.84
N SER A 263 22.79 -3.65 14.38
CA SER A 263 24.24 -3.42 14.45
C SER A 263 24.93 -3.98 13.21
N GLU A 264 26.23 -3.80 13.10
CA GLU A 264 27.08 -4.42 12.08
C GLU A 264 27.04 -5.96 12.09
N VAL A 265 26.83 -6.56 13.27
CA VAL A 265 26.75 -8.03 13.43
C VAL A 265 25.40 -8.54 12.96
N THR A 266 24.30 -7.91 13.40
CA THR A 266 22.95 -8.33 13.01
C THR A 266 22.68 -8.00 11.54
N LEU A 267 23.21 -6.90 11.01
CA LEU A 267 23.13 -6.61 9.58
C LEU A 267 23.87 -7.67 8.73
N LYS A 268 25.02 -8.19 9.19
CA LYS A 268 25.67 -9.32 8.51
C LYS A 268 24.74 -10.53 8.40
N GLN A 269 24.10 -10.88 9.53
CA GLN A 269 23.17 -12.00 9.59
C GLN A 269 21.96 -11.79 8.67
N ASP A 270 21.46 -10.56 8.59
CA ASP A 270 20.37 -10.19 7.67
C ASP A 270 20.79 -10.34 6.22
N ILE A 271 21.97 -9.84 5.84
CA ILE A 271 22.50 -9.98 4.48
C ILE A 271 22.66 -11.46 4.14
N GLU A 272 23.25 -12.26 5.01
CA GLU A 272 23.37 -13.70 4.84
C GLU A 272 22.01 -14.39 4.67
N HIS A 273 21.02 -14.00 5.47
CA HIS A 273 19.66 -14.52 5.34
C HIS A 273 19.02 -14.12 4.01
N ILE A 274 19.05 -12.84 3.66
CA ILE A 274 18.50 -12.29 2.42
C ILE A 274 19.08 -13.01 1.21
N LEU A 275 20.41 -13.16 1.15
CA LEU A 275 21.07 -13.80 0.02
C LEU A 275 20.81 -15.29 -0.05
N ARG A 276 20.76 -15.98 1.10
CA ARG A 276 20.42 -17.40 1.18
C ARG A 276 18.99 -17.67 0.71
N VAL A 277 18.03 -16.85 1.13
CA VAL A 277 16.60 -17.09 0.87
C VAL A 277 16.17 -16.56 -0.50
N TYR A 278 16.63 -15.38 -0.89
CA TYR A 278 16.15 -14.68 -2.07
C TYR A 278 17.20 -14.51 -3.17
N GLY A 279 18.49 -14.69 -2.87
CA GLY A 279 19.60 -14.33 -3.78
C GLY A 279 19.64 -15.08 -5.12
N SER A 280 19.00 -16.25 -5.20
CA SER A 280 18.84 -17.04 -6.43
C SER A 280 17.55 -16.74 -7.19
N HIS A 281 16.60 -16.00 -6.60
CA HIS A 281 15.31 -15.72 -7.22
C HIS A 281 15.51 -14.81 -8.46
N PRO A 282 14.85 -15.08 -9.60
CA PRO A 282 15.03 -14.29 -10.83
C PRO A 282 14.67 -12.80 -10.69
N ALA A 283 13.77 -12.47 -9.75
CA ALA A 283 13.44 -11.09 -9.42
C ALA A 283 14.43 -10.41 -8.45
N PHE A 284 15.38 -11.11 -7.82
CA PHE A 284 16.31 -10.45 -6.91
C PHE A 284 17.23 -9.47 -7.66
N TYR A 285 17.26 -8.23 -7.19
CA TYR A 285 17.99 -7.16 -7.86
C TYR A 285 19.49 -7.29 -7.65
N LYS A 286 20.23 -7.19 -8.76
CA LYS A 286 21.68 -7.01 -8.74
C LYS A 286 22.01 -5.80 -9.59
N HIS A 287 22.84 -4.91 -9.07
CA HIS A 287 23.31 -3.73 -9.75
C HIS A 287 24.68 -3.98 -10.37
N LYS A 288 24.88 -3.52 -11.61
CA LYS A 288 26.18 -3.57 -12.28
C LYS A 288 26.87 -2.22 -12.12
N HIS A 289 27.94 -2.17 -11.34
CA HIS A 289 28.76 -0.97 -11.17
C HIS A 289 30.22 -1.35 -11.42
N LYS A 290 30.90 -0.57 -12.27
CA LYS A 290 32.32 -0.78 -12.65
C LYS A 290 32.69 -2.22 -13.05
N GLY A 291 31.81 -2.85 -13.82
CA GLY A 291 32.02 -4.22 -14.31
C GLY A 291 31.64 -5.32 -13.30
N VAL A 292 31.35 -4.97 -12.05
CA VAL A 292 30.97 -5.91 -10.99
C VAL A 292 29.45 -5.93 -10.83
N LEU A 293 28.86 -7.12 -10.81
CA LEU A 293 27.43 -7.33 -10.59
C LEU A 293 27.20 -7.87 -9.18
N ARG A 294 26.58 -7.08 -8.31
CA ARG A 294 26.33 -7.44 -6.90
C ARG A 294 24.90 -7.06 -6.48
N PRO A 295 24.34 -7.70 -5.45
CA PRO A 295 23.14 -7.20 -4.80
C PRO A 295 23.36 -5.75 -4.34
N LEU A 296 22.32 -4.93 -4.41
CA LEU A 296 22.32 -3.58 -3.82
C LEU A 296 21.28 -3.57 -2.70
N LEU A 297 21.58 -3.01 -1.53
CA LEU A 297 20.70 -2.94 -0.36
C LEU A 297 20.73 -1.53 0.24
N TYR A 298 19.59 -1.04 0.70
CA TYR A 298 19.48 0.25 1.40
C TYR A 298 19.44 0.04 2.91
N VAL A 299 20.09 0.92 3.67
CA VAL A 299 20.02 0.92 5.15
C VAL A 299 19.40 2.24 5.60
N TYR A 300 18.15 2.20 6.04
CA TYR A 300 17.46 3.38 6.61
C TYR A 300 18.05 3.75 7.96
N ASP A 301 18.15 5.03 8.29
CA ASP A 301 18.74 5.53 9.54
C ASP A 301 20.10 4.89 9.89
N SER A 302 20.96 4.71 8.89
CA SER A 302 22.29 4.11 9.05
C SER A 302 23.18 4.87 10.05
N TYR A 303 22.88 6.16 10.29
CA TYR A 303 23.60 7.02 11.24
C TYR A 303 23.34 6.69 12.72
N HIS A 304 22.39 5.80 13.04
CA HIS A 304 22.22 5.28 14.41
C HIS A 304 23.35 4.34 14.86
N THR A 305 24.10 3.78 13.91
CA THR A 305 25.27 2.93 14.17
C THR A 305 26.53 3.70 13.80
N LYS A 306 27.55 3.63 14.66
CA LYS A 306 28.77 4.43 14.51
C LYS A 306 29.61 3.99 13.29
N PRO A 307 30.37 4.90 12.65
CA PRO A 307 31.18 4.56 11.49
C PRO A 307 32.20 3.44 11.72
N GLU A 308 32.86 3.41 12.88
CA GLU A 308 33.84 2.37 13.24
C GLU A 308 33.22 0.96 13.28
N ASN A 309 31.95 0.87 13.65
CA ASN A 309 31.20 -0.37 13.66
C ASN A 309 30.85 -0.81 12.23
N TRP A 310 30.33 0.10 11.42
CA TRP A 310 30.09 -0.20 10.01
C TRP A 310 31.36 -0.60 9.27
N LYS A 311 32.50 0.03 9.60
CA LYS A 311 33.79 -0.29 9.00
C LYS A 311 34.23 -1.74 9.23
N GLN A 312 33.82 -2.36 10.34
CA GLN A 312 34.08 -3.77 10.59
C GLN A 312 33.34 -4.69 9.62
N LEU A 313 32.16 -4.29 9.13
CA LEU A 313 31.36 -5.05 8.18
C LEU A 313 31.68 -4.70 6.72
N LEU A 314 31.85 -3.42 6.43
CA LEU A 314 31.93 -2.90 5.06
C LEU A 314 33.37 -2.56 4.61
N GLY A 315 34.36 -2.61 5.51
CA GLY A 315 35.78 -2.55 5.19
C GLY A 315 36.39 -3.94 4.95
N THR A 316 37.57 -4.01 4.33
CA THR A 316 38.26 -5.27 3.98
C THR A 316 39.09 -5.88 5.12
N ASN A 317 39.33 -5.14 6.20
CA ASN A 317 40.35 -5.48 7.21
C ASN A 317 39.78 -6.13 8.48
N SER A 318 38.61 -6.77 8.39
CA SER A 318 37.89 -7.32 9.53
C SER A 318 37.34 -8.72 9.20
N THR A 319 37.35 -9.62 10.19
CA THR A 319 36.74 -10.96 10.06
C THR A 319 35.22 -10.91 9.95
N LEU A 320 34.60 -9.80 10.40
CA LEU A 320 33.17 -9.55 10.21
C LEU A 320 32.85 -9.12 8.77
N SER A 321 33.85 -8.75 7.96
CA SER A 321 33.62 -8.20 6.64
C SER A 321 32.77 -9.09 5.73
N ILE A 322 31.92 -8.45 4.90
CA ILE A 322 31.27 -9.10 3.75
C ILE A 322 32.06 -8.93 2.45
N ARG A 323 33.08 -8.07 2.44
CA ARG A 323 33.87 -7.75 1.24
C ARG A 323 34.67 -8.96 0.78
N ASP A 324 34.69 -9.18 -0.53
CA ASP A 324 35.37 -10.32 -1.16
C ASP A 324 34.86 -11.70 -0.68
N THR A 325 33.62 -11.74 -0.18
CA THR A 325 32.92 -12.98 0.17
C THR A 325 31.74 -13.23 -0.76
N ALA A 326 31.08 -14.39 -0.64
CA ALA A 326 29.83 -14.66 -1.34
C ALA A 326 28.68 -13.71 -0.92
N ASN A 327 28.85 -13.00 0.20
CA ASN A 327 27.86 -12.08 0.76
C ASN A 327 28.09 -10.61 0.38
N ASP A 328 29.06 -10.31 -0.49
CA ASP A 328 29.41 -8.94 -0.86
C ASP A 328 28.27 -8.26 -1.63
N CYS A 329 27.86 -7.08 -1.15
CA CYS A 329 26.74 -6.28 -1.64
C CYS A 329 27.16 -4.82 -1.78
N PHE A 330 26.52 -4.08 -2.68
CA PHE A 330 26.50 -2.62 -2.59
C PHE A 330 25.56 -2.20 -1.46
N VAL A 331 26.09 -1.64 -0.39
CA VAL A 331 25.31 -1.17 0.77
C VAL A 331 25.23 0.35 0.74
N ILE A 332 24.01 0.87 0.69
CA ILE A 332 23.72 2.30 0.51
C ILE A 332 23.18 2.89 1.82
N GLY A 333 23.93 3.81 2.43
CA GLY A 333 23.58 4.47 3.69
C GLY A 333 22.68 5.71 3.49
N LEU A 334 21.96 6.12 4.55
CA LEU A 334 21.13 7.32 4.51
C LEU A 334 21.94 8.56 4.89
N LEU A 335 21.92 9.58 4.03
CA LEU A 335 22.52 10.89 4.31
C LEU A 335 21.44 11.90 4.75
N VAL A 336 21.54 12.34 6.00
CA VAL A 336 20.61 13.31 6.62
C VAL A 336 21.28 14.66 6.80
N GLY A 337 22.36 14.71 7.61
CA GLY A 337 23.15 15.91 7.87
C GLY A 337 24.38 16.02 6.98
N GLN A 338 24.98 17.22 6.93
CA GLN A 338 26.20 17.46 6.15
C GLN A 338 27.42 16.67 6.68
N ASN A 339 27.50 16.47 7.99
CA ASN A 339 28.52 15.68 8.67
C ASN A 339 28.50 14.20 8.24
N HIS A 340 27.33 13.65 7.92
CA HIS A 340 27.18 12.25 7.51
C HIS A 340 27.97 11.92 6.24
N LYS A 341 28.39 12.90 5.43
CA LYS A 341 29.30 12.68 4.30
C LYS A 341 30.58 11.95 4.71
N GLN A 342 31.23 12.41 5.77
CA GLN A 342 32.47 11.80 6.25
C GLN A 342 32.20 10.47 6.95
N ASP A 343 31.06 10.36 7.64
CA ASP A 343 30.62 9.11 8.27
C ASP A 343 30.39 8.01 7.22
N ILE A 344 29.81 8.33 6.06
CA ILE A 344 29.60 7.40 4.95
C ILE A 344 30.93 6.81 4.45
N ILE A 345 31.94 7.65 4.21
CA ILE A 345 33.28 7.21 3.79
C ILE A 345 33.92 6.35 4.88
N SER A 346 33.90 6.85 6.12
CA SER A 346 34.55 6.20 7.27
C SER A 346 33.93 4.83 7.56
N SER A 347 32.63 4.69 7.34
CA SER A 347 31.86 3.44 7.46
C SER A 347 32.21 2.42 6.37
N GLY A 348 32.63 2.86 5.17
CA GLY A 348 32.85 1.99 4.02
C GLY A 348 31.59 1.62 3.22
N PHE A 349 30.53 2.45 3.29
CA PHE A 349 29.36 2.31 2.41
C PHE A 349 29.77 2.51 0.95
N ASP A 350 29.08 1.83 0.04
CA ASP A 350 29.30 1.96 -1.41
C ASP A 350 28.62 3.20 -2.01
N GLY A 351 27.79 3.87 -1.21
CA GLY A 351 27.00 5.00 -1.66
C GLY A 351 26.04 5.51 -0.61
N PHE A 352 25.25 6.50 -0.99
CA PHE A 352 24.21 7.07 -0.14
C PHE A 352 22.97 7.50 -0.92
N TYR A 353 21.84 7.56 -0.19
CA TYR A 353 20.55 8.06 -0.65
C TYR A 353 19.96 9.07 0.35
N THR A 354 18.83 9.71 0.00
CA THR A 354 18.31 10.87 0.76
C THR A 354 16.91 10.70 1.34
N TYR A 355 16.20 9.64 0.96
CA TYR A 355 14.86 9.21 1.38
C TYR A 355 13.75 10.27 1.35
N PHE A 356 13.78 11.27 2.23
CA PHE A 356 12.64 12.12 2.55
C PHE A 356 12.08 12.86 1.33
N ALA A 357 10.77 12.71 1.10
CA ALA A 357 10.06 13.39 0.01
C ALA A 357 9.91 14.90 0.24
N ALA A 358 9.98 15.35 1.50
CA ALA A 358 9.88 16.75 1.88
C ALA A 358 11.20 17.50 1.64
N ASN A 359 11.20 18.37 0.62
CA ASN A 359 12.32 19.24 0.30
C ASN A 359 12.54 20.25 1.44
N GLY A 360 13.78 20.36 1.90
CA GLY A 360 14.14 21.22 3.02
C GLY A 360 14.08 20.56 4.40
N PHE A 361 13.61 19.31 4.50
CA PHE A 361 13.51 18.62 5.79
C PHE A 361 14.89 18.28 6.38
N THR A 362 15.81 17.82 5.53
CA THR A 362 17.19 17.50 5.92
C THR A 362 18.18 18.12 4.94
N TYR A 363 19.47 18.11 5.27
CA TYR A 363 20.51 18.54 4.32
C TYR A 363 20.48 17.65 3.07
N GLY A 364 20.31 16.34 3.23
CA GLY A 364 20.20 15.37 2.13
C GLY A 364 18.96 15.57 1.26
N SER A 365 17.77 15.81 1.85
CA SER A 365 16.52 15.98 1.09
C SER A 365 16.35 17.37 0.47
N SER A 366 17.22 18.31 0.82
CA SER A 366 17.25 19.65 0.25
C SER A 366 17.87 19.64 -1.16
N ARG A 367 17.02 19.78 -2.19
CA ARG A 367 17.43 19.72 -3.61
C ARG A 367 18.55 20.68 -3.98
N TYR A 368 18.63 21.82 -3.27
CA TYR A 368 19.73 22.79 -3.41
C TYR A 368 21.11 22.16 -3.21
N ASN A 369 21.24 21.16 -2.33
CA ASN A 369 22.51 20.51 -2.00
C ASN A 369 22.89 19.39 -2.98
N TRP A 370 21.97 18.93 -3.83
CA TRP A 370 22.16 17.71 -4.64
C TRP A 370 23.33 17.80 -5.62
N LYS A 371 23.63 18.99 -6.16
CA LYS A 371 24.81 19.18 -7.01
C LYS A 371 26.10 18.95 -6.22
N SER A 372 26.19 19.50 -5.00
CA SER A 372 27.34 19.30 -4.12
C SER A 372 27.45 17.85 -3.65
N LEU A 373 26.33 17.20 -3.35
CA LEU A 373 26.29 15.78 -2.99
C LEU A 373 26.76 14.89 -4.15
N LYS A 374 26.34 15.17 -5.39
CA LYS A 374 26.82 14.44 -6.56
C LYS A 374 28.33 14.61 -6.75
N SER A 375 28.85 15.84 -6.67
CA SER A 375 30.29 16.10 -6.77
C SER A 375 31.07 15.36 -5.69
N PHE A 376 30.58 15.41 -4.45
CA PHE A 376 31.18 14.65 -3.34
C PHE A 376 31.19 13.14 -3.61
N ALA A 377 30.10 12.59 -4.15
CA ALA A 377 30.03 11.18 -4.48
C ALA A 377 31.03 10.79 -5.58
N ASP A 378 31.14 11.62 -6.63
CA ASP A 378 32.09 11.38 -7.74
C ASP A 378 33.55 11.44 -7.28
N GLU A 379 33.88 12.41 -6.42
CA GLU A 379 35.23 12.59 -5.86
C GLU A 379 35.66 11.42 -4.96
N ASN A 380 34.69 10.71 -4.36
CA ASN A 380 34.93 9.65 -3.38
C ASN A 380 34.51 8.26 -3.88
N ASP A 381 34.19 8.14 -5.17
CA ASP A 381 33.78 6.90 -5.80
C ASP A 381 32.54 6.23 -5.19
N LEU A 382 31.55 7.04 -4.84
CA LEU A 382 30.31 6.61 -4.20
C LEU A 382 29.13 6.63 -5.17
N LEU A 383 28.22 5.68 -5.02
CA LEU A 383 26.90 5.74 -5.65
C LEU A 383 26.04 6.80 -4.96
N TYR A 384 25.70 7.88 -5.66
CA TYR A 384 24.68 8.83 -5.21
C TYR A 384 23.31 8.51 -5.81
N ILE A 385 22.33 8.25 -4.93
CA ILE A 385 20.95 7.91 -5.31
C ILE A 385 19.99 8.97 -4.73
N PRO A 386 19.73 10.09 -5.42
CA PRO A 386 18.74 11.07 -4.95
C PRO A 386 17.36 10.41 -4.81
N SER A 387 16.66 10.76 -3.75
CA SER A 387 15.27 10.34 -3.50
C SER A 387 14.30 11.47 -3.82
N ILE A 388 13.33 11.18 -4.69
CA ILE A 388 12.30 12.13 -5.13
C ILE A 388 10.92 11.70 -4.63
N GLY A 389 10.03 12.65 -4.36
CA GLY A 389 8.66 12.33 -3.95
C GLY A 389 7.62 13.34 -4.46
N PRO A 390 6.33 12.94 -4.52
CA PRO A 390 5.26 13.72 -5.12
C PRO A 390 4.72 14.84 -4.22
N GLY A 391 5.02 14.77 -2.93
CA GLY A 391 4.61 15.67 -1.86
C GLY A 391 4.87 14.99 -0.51
N TYR A 392 4.39 15.61 0.56
CA TYR A 392 4.46 15.04 1.91
C TYR A 392 3.33 15.61 2.76
N ILE A 393 2.64 14.77 3.52
CA ILE A 393 1.68 15.15 4.55
C ILE A 393 1.37 13.94 5.42
N ASP A 394 1.68 14.03 6.70
CA ASP A 394 1.54 12.93 7.66
C ASP A 394 0.65 13.30 8.85
N THR A 395 -0.10 14.40 8.78
CA THR A 395 -0.82 14.97 9.92
C THR A 395 -1.95 14.08 10.45
N ARG A 396 -2.31 13.02 9.72
CA ARG A 396 -3.22 11.98 10.23
C ARG A 396 -2.53 11.05 11.22
N VAL A 397 -1.21 10.85 11.13
CA VAL A 397 -0.45 10.07 12.13
C VAL A 397 0.41 10.93 13.04
N ARG A 398 0.90 12.10 12.58
CA ARG A 398 1.69 13.08 13.34
C ARG A 398 1.05 14.47 13.25
N PRO A 399 -0.03 14.75 13.98
CA PRO A 399 -0.79 16.01 13.85
C PRO A 399 0.03 17.28 14.06
N TRP A 400 1.13 17.18 14.82
CA TRP A 400 2.08 18.25 15.13
C TRP A 400 3.10 18.54 14.01
N ASN A 401 3.17 17.71 12.96
CA ASN A 401 4.22 17.78 11.95
C ASN A 401 3.83 18.59 10.68
N ALA A 402 2.83 19.47 10.80
CA ALA A 402 2.28 20.22 9.66
C ALA A 402 3.32 21.09 8.92
N GLU A 403 4.37 21.57 9.61
CA GLU A 403 5.45 22.38 9.03
C GLU A 403 6.20 21.67 7.88
N ASN A 404 6.30 20.35 7.96
CA ASN A 404 6.96 19.53 6.93
C ASN A 404 6.07 19.21 5.74
N THR A 405 4.79 19.60 5.77
CA THR A 405 3.87 19.38 4.66
C THR A 405 4.38 20.04 3.37
N ARG A 406 4.35 19.29 2.28
CA ARG A 406 4.64 19.76 0.91
C ARG A 406 3.47 19.37 0.02
N LYS A 407 2.67 20.38 -0.35
CA LYS A 407 1.53 20.20 -1.26
C LYS A 407 2.01 19.66 -2.60
N ARG A 408 1.24 18.74 -3.20
CA ARG A 408 1.60 18.16 -4.51
C ARG A 408 1.46 19.14 -5.67
N LEU A 409 0.66 20.21 -5.50
CA LEU A 409 0.45 21.30 -6.46
C LEU A 409 0.11 20.76 -7.88
N LYS A 410 -0.85 19.82 -7.96
CA LYS A 410 -1.28 19.18 -9.22
C LYS A 410 -0.09 18.59 -10.02
N GLY A 411 0.86 17.98 -9.30
CA GLY A 411 2.07 17.37 -9.88
C GLY A 411 3.29 18.29 -9.97
N LYS A 412 3.14 19.62 -9.84
CA LYS A 412 4.28 20.55 -9.97
C LYS A 412 5.41 20.23 -8.98
N TYR A 413 5.07 19.88 -7.74
CA TYR A 413 6.10 19.55 -6.73
C TYR A 413 6.96 18.35 -7.17
N TYR A 414 6.32 17.33 -7.77
CA TYR A 414 6.99 16.13 -8.25
C TYR A 414 7.82 16.38 -9.50
N ILE A 415 7.28 17.17 -10.44
CA ILE A 415 7.98 17.67 -11.63
C ILE A 415 9.28 18.37 -11.22
N ASP A 416 9.22 19.25 -10.23
CA ASP A 416 10.39 19.95 -9.72
C ASP A 416 11.40 18.97 -9.04
N SER A 417 10.92 17.89 -8.41
CA SER A 417 11.79 16.84 -7.84
C SER A 417 12.54 16.09 -8.94
N TRP A 418 11.82 15.65 -9.98
CA TRP A 418 12.39 14.95 -11.12
C TRP A 418 13.42 15.79 -11.85
N ASN A 419 13.10 17.04 -12.16
CA ASN A 419 14.02 17.96 -12.84
C ASN A 419 15.30 18.15 -12.01
N ALA A 420 15.19 18.32 -10.69
CA ALA A 420 16.35 18.46 -9.81
C ALA A 420 17.22 17.19 -9.79
N ALA A 421 16.62 16.01 -9.75
CA ALA A 421 17.34 14.74 -9.77
C ALA A 421 18.05 14.52 -11.11
N LEU A 422 17.35 14.71 -12.24
CA LEU A 422 17.94 14.54 -13.58
C LEU A 422 19.09 15.52 -13.84
N ASN A 423 19.00 16.75 -13.33
CA ASN A 423 20.04 17.77 -13.51
C ASN A 423 21.39 17.38 -12.91
N VAL A 424 21.41 16.56 -11.86
CA VAL A 424 22.65 16.08 -11.23
C VAL A 424 23.16 14.76 -11.85
N LYS A 425 22.50 14.25 -12.90
CA LYS A 425 22.93 13.09 -13.70
C LYS A 425 23.34 11.88 -12.84
N PRO A 426 22.48 11.39 -11.92
CA PRO A 426 22.78 10.24 -11.09
C PRO A 426 22.77 8.95 -11.93
N ASP A 427 23.40 7.89 -11.42
CA ASP A 427 23.30 6.56 -12.03
C ASP A 427 22.00 5.84 -11.67
N LEU A 428 21.44 6.16 -10.49
CA LEU A 428 20.23 5.58 -9.95
C LEU A 428 19.35 6.70 -9.37
N ILE A 429 18.03 6.55 -9.46
CA ILE A 429 17.06 7.43 -8.79
C ILE A 429 16.18 6.55 -7.89
N SER A 430 15.87 7.04 -6.70
CA SER A 430 14.88 6.40 -5.82
C SER A 430 13.61 7.26 -5.71
N ILE A 431 12.45 6.63 -5.65
CA ILE A 431 11.15 7.29 -5.49
C ILE A 431 10.61 6.97 -4.10
N THR A 432 10.30 8.02 -3.35
CA THR A 432 9.64 8.01 -2.05
C THR A 432 8.22 8.56 -2.25
N SER A 433 7.21 7.71 -2.45
CA SER A 433 7.22 6.24 -2.35
C SER A 433 6.17 5.62 -3.26
N PHE A 434 6.10 4.28 -3.34
CA PHE A 434 4.96 3.61 -3.96
C PHE A 434 3.72 3.83 -3.10
N ASN A 435 3.75 3.37 -1.85
CA ASN A 435 2.58 3.26 -0.99
C ASN A 435 2.82 3.60 0.49
N GLU A 436 3.71 4.53 0.82
CA GLU A 436 3.80 5.07 2.20
C GLU A 436 2.64 6.03 2.46
N TRP A 437 1.46 5.45 2.69
CA TRP A 437 0.20 6.20 2.83
C TRP A 437 0.20 7.09 4.07
N HIS A 438 0.89 6.70 5.14
CA HIS A 438 0.92 7.47 6.39
C HIS A 438 1.56 8.84 6.20
N GLU A 439 2.53 8.95 5.30
CA GLU A 439 3.26 10.18 5.04
C GLU A 439 2.79 10.94 3.80
N GLY A 440 1.76 10.44 3.13
CA GLY A 440 1.19 11.08 1.95
C GLY A 440 2.18 11.20 0.79
N THR A 441 3.19 10.33 0.72
CA THR A 441 4.26 10.32 -0.29
C THR A 441 4.00 9.35 -1.44
N GLN A 442 2.92 8.56 -1.36
CA GLN A 442 2.58 7.51 -2.31
C GLN A 442 2.32 8.04 -3.74
N ILE A 443 2.75 7.27 -4.74
CA ILE A 443 2.32 7.44 -6.15
C ILE A 443 1.27 6.41 -6.58
N GLU A 444 0.98 5.42 -5.73
CA GLU A 444 -0.14 4.49 -5.89
C GLU A 444 -1.46 5.28 -6.09
N LYS A 445 -2.37 4.71 -6.88
CA LYS A 445 -3.65 5.34 -7.20
C LYS A 445 -4.46 5.72 -5.96
N ALA A 446 -4.85 6.98 -5.89
CA ALA A 446 -5.72 7.51 -4.84
C ALA A 446 -7.01 8.08 -5.44
N ILE A 447 -8.11 7.94 -4.69
CA ILE A 447 -9.45 8.37 -5.11
C ILE A 447 -10.02 9.44 -4.17
N PRO A 448 -10.92 10.32 -4.65
CA PRO A 448 -11.72 11.18 -3.78
C PRO A 448 -12.52 10.34 -2.78
N LYS A 449 -12.44 10.70 -1.50
CA LYS A 449 -13.20 10.08 -0.43
C LYS A 449 -13.57 11.11 0.62
N GLU A 450 -14.81 11.06 1.08
CA GLU A 450 -15.31 11.92 2.14
C GLU A 450 -16.13 11.09 3.13
N THR A 451 -16.00 11.45 4.40
CA THR A 451 -16.82 10.97 5.52
C THR A 451 -17.44 12.18 6.19
N THR A 452 -18.37 11.98 7.11
CA THR A 452 -18.99 13.08 7.88
C THR A 452 -17.97 14.00 8.56
N ASN A 453 -16.82 13.46 8.97
CA ASN A 453 -15.84 14.16 9.80
C ASN A 453 -14.52 14.49 9.09
N PHE A 454 -14.31 13.97 7.88
CA PHE A 454 -13.03 14.12 7.17
C PHE A 454 -13.19 13.99 5.67
N LYS A 455 -12.57 14.94 4.95
CA LYS A 455 -12.40 14.90 3.51
C LYS A 455 -10.95 14.56 3.20
N TYR A 456 -10.74 13.40 2.59
CA TYR A 456 -9.41 12.97 2.17
C TYR A 456 -8.91 13.88 1.04
N LEU A 457 -7.60 14.08 1.00
CA LEU A 457 -6.95 14.66 -0.17
C LEU A 457 -6.99 13.65 -1.32
N ASP A 458 -7.00 14.15 -2.54
CA ASP A 458 -7.04 13.35 -3.75
C ASP A 458 -6.19 14.00 -4.85
N TYR A 459 -6.21 13.42 -6.05
CA TYR A 459 -5.40 13.86 -7.19
C TYR A 459 -6.15 14.80 -8.13
N SER A 460 -7.38 15.19 -7.79
CA SER A 460 -8.25 15.98 -8.66
C SER A 460 -7.61 17.32 -9.07
N PRO A 461 -7.87 17.78 -10.31
CA PRO A 461 -8.77 17.18 -11.32
C PRO A 461 -8.11 16.05 -12.13
N SER A 462 -6.91 15.60 -11.76
CA SER A 462 -6.20 14.53 -12.46
C SER A 462 -6.73 13.14 -12.05
N PRO A 463 -6.65 12.13 -12.93
CA PRO A 463 -7.10 10.78 -12.63
C PRO A 463 -6.25 10.10 -11.53
N PRO A 464 -6.73 9.00 -10.92
CA PRO A 464 -6.02 8.29 -9.86
C PRO A 464 -4.61 7.85 -10.24
N ASP A 465 -4.36 7.54 -11.52
CA ASP A 465 -3.07 7.06 -12.03
C ASP A 465 -2.09 8.18 -12.44
N PHE A 466 -2.44 9.44 -12.19
CA PHE A 466 -1.69 10.61 -12.62
C PHE A 466 -0.20 10.57 -12.24
N TYR A 467 0.14 10.18 -11.00
CA TYR A 467 1.54 10.14 -10.56
C TYR A 467 2.32 8.96 -11.17
N LEU A 468 1.65 7.86 -11.55
CA LEU A 468 2.26 6.75 -12.29
C LEU A 468 2.58 7.20 -13.72
N SER A 469 1.62 7.83 -14.39
CA SER A 469 1.79 8.39 -15.74
C SER A 469 2.87 9.48 -15.78
N LEU A 470 2.93 10.34 -14.76
CA LEU A 470 3.97 11.35 -14.63
C LEU A 470 5.35 10.73 -14.38
N THR A 471 5.43 9.68 -13.55
CA THR A 471 6.67 8.91 -13.36
C THR A 471 7.15 8.32 -14.68
N ASN A 472 6.28 7.63 -15.43
CA ASN A 472 6.61 7.06 -16.73
C ASN A 472 7.23 8.11 -17.67
N LYS A 473 6.59 9.27 -17.81
CA LYS A 473 7.07 10.37 -18.65
C LYS A 473 8.51 10.77 -18.32
N TYR A 474 8.87 10.81 -17.03
CA TYR A 474 10.21 11.19 -16.59
C TYR A 474 11.22 10.05 -16.64
N VAL A 475 10.80 8.81 -16.38
CA VAL A 475 11.67 7.64 -16.55
C VAL A 475 12.12 7.53 -18.01
N GLN A 476 11.26 7.84 -18.98
CA GLN A 476 11.63 7.84 -20.40
C GLN A 476 12.70 8.88 -20.78
N THR A 477 12.80 9.99 -20.04
CA THR A 477 13.83 11.02 -20.26
C THR A 477 15.11 10.77 -19.47
N PHE A 478 15.10 9.80 -18.55
CA PHE A 478 16.30 9.44 -17.79
C PHE A 478 17.26 8.65 -18.68
N SER A 479 18.43 9.22 -18.94
CA SER A 479 19.41 8.65 -19.88
C SER A 479 19.91 7.25 -19.53
N LYS A 480 19.76 6.82 -18.28
CA LYS A 480 20.09 5.44 -17.83
C LYS A 480 19.00 4.42 -18.17
N CYS A 481 17.83 4.89 -18.62
CA CYS A 481 16.67 4.10 -19.01
C CYS A 481 16.37 4.15 -20.51
N SER A 482 16.83 5.21 -21.19
CA SER A 482 16.71 5.35 -22.63
C SER A 482 17.40 4.18 -23.33
N ILE A 483 16.64 3.49 -24.19
CA ILE A 483 17.05 2.28 -24.93
C ILE A 483 18.16 2.61 -25.91
#